data_AF-A0AA42P222-F1
#
_entry.id   AF-A0AA42P222-F1
#
_cell.length_a   1.000
_cell.length_b   1.000
_cell.length_c   1.000
_cell.angle_alpha   90.00
_cell.angle_beta   90.00
_cell.angle_gamma   90.00
#
_symmetry.space_group_name_H-M   'P 1'
#
loop_
_entity.id
_entity.type
_entity.pdbx_description
1 polymer ?
#
loop_
_entity_poly.entity_id
_entity_poly.type
_entity_poly.pdbx_seq_one_letter_code
_entity_poly.pdbx_strand_id
1 'polypeptide(L)'
;MSMMSTLMTVMRKELRDLSRDRRTLALTLLFGPLLYPLLILGMGKLSESRVRTQIERPLQIPTIGAEHAPNLVRFLAAQGLNATAAPKDLAEAIRSQEIDVALRISPEFGRNWADGKPALVEVIRDSTRRAAEVPTARLQSALATYNGQVGALRLMARGIDAQVARPLDMASQDMASAEAKRGLMLSALLPILLTLTSFLGGAYLVMDTTAGERERQSLEPLLATPGSRSAIVSGKIAAACMVGFASLLLTLIAFKVSAQIAPGNIGRQLNMNIMAMVQMLLVMLPMLLIGTSLLTFLAAAAKSMKEAQSHMTWLMLLPMLPGYALIAYPVKSQLWQYAVPFLSQNQMLLKVIRHETITPSVWAIYLGASLGLAAVLWFAAVRRYHNERLAISS
;
A
#
# COMPACT_ATOMS: atom_id res chain seq x y z
N MET A 1 33.11 2.83 -34.77
CA MET A 1 31.71 3.14 -34.38
C MET A 1 31.77 4.18 -33.26
N SER A 2 30.87 5.16 -33.23
CA SER A 2 30.81 6.11 -32.11
C SER A 2 30.22 5.42 -30.88
N MET A 3 30.54 5.91 -29.68
CA MET A 3 30.02 5.37 -28.42
C MET A 3 28.48 5.27 -28.43
N MET A 4 27.82 6.27 -29.01
CA MET A 4 26.37 6.33 -29.15
C MET A 4 25.81 5.26 -30.11
N SER A 5 26.48 5.00 -31.22
CA SER A 5 26.00 4.00 -32.18
C SER A 5 26.13 2.58 -31.62
N THR A 6 27.19 2.29 -30.87
CA THR A 6 27.35 1.02 -30.15
C THR A 6 26.27 0.84 -29.08
N LEU A 7 26.04 1.87 -28.24
CA LEU A 7 25.00 1.86 -27.21
C LEU A 7 23.62 1.55 -27.81
N MET A 8 23.23 2.28 -28.86
CA MET A 8 21.93 2.11 -29.53
C MET A 8 21.80 0.72 -30.17
N THR A 9 22.89 0.18 -30.72
CA THR A 9 22.91 -1.16 -31.32
C THR A 9 22.68 -2.23 -30.26
N VAL A 10 23.42 -2.17 -29.15
CA VAL A 10 23.26 -3.09 -28.03
C VAL A 10 21.84 -2.99 -27.46
N MET A 11 21.35 -1.77 -27.21
CA MET A 11 20.00 -1.57 -26.70
C MET A 11 18.93 -2.21 -27.60
N ARG A 12 19.01 -1.98 -28.91
CA ARG A 12 18.07 -2.58 -29.89
C ARG A 12 18.18 -4.10 -29.94
N LYS A 13 19.39 -4.65 -29.79
CA LYS A 13 19.61 -6.10 -29.72
C LYS A 13 18.90 -6.67 -28.49
N GLU A 14 19.16 -6.15 -27.30
CA GLU A 14 18.56 -6.68 -26.05
C GLU A 14 17.02 -6.57 -26.05
N LEU A 15 16.47 -5.45 -26.55
CA LEU A 15 15.01 -5.31 -26.68
C LEU A 15 14.40 -6.27 -27.70
N ARG A 16 15.13 -6.55 -28.80
CA ARG A 16 14.68 -7.51 -29.82
C ARG A 16 14.72 -8.94 -29.28
N ASP A 17 15.74 -9.29 -28.51
CA ASP A 17 15.86 -10.62 -27.92
C ASP A 17 14.79 -10.85 -26.85
N LEU A 18 14.51 -9.84 -26.00
CA LEU A 18 13.39 -9.90 -25.06
C LEU A 18 12.03 -10.03 -25.74
N SER A 19 11.81 -9.32 -26.86
CA SER A 19 10.52 -9.39 -27.57
C SER A 19 10.28 -10.71 -28.29
N ARG A 20 11.33 -11.49 -28.56
CA ARG A 20 11.23 -12.87 -29.07
C ARG A 20 10.80 -13.85 -27.98
N ASP A 21 11.21 -13.62 -26.73
CA ASP A 21 10.73 -14.39 -25.58
C ASP A 21 9.35 -13.87 -25.10
N ARG A 22 8.30 -14.31 -25.81
CA ARG A 22 6.91 -13.92 -25.53
C ARG A 22 6.47 -14.25 -24.10
N ARG A 23 6.97 -15.35 -23.53
CA ARG A 23 6.59 -15.78 -22.18
C ARG A 23 7.14 -14.79 -21.16
N THR A 24 8.42 -14.48 -21.26
CA THR A 24 9.06 -13.51 -20.37
C THR A 24 8.46 -12.12 -20.54
N LEU A 25 8.24 -11.68 -21.78
CA LEU A 25 7.63 -10.38 -22.05
C LEU A 25 6.23 -10.30 -21.43
N ALA A 26 5.41 -11.34 -21.58
CA ALA A 26 4.10 -11.40 -20.93
C ALA A 26 4.21 -11.38 -19.40
N LEU A 27 5.11 -12.16 -18.80
CA LEU A 27 5.28 -12.17 -17.35
C LEU A 27 5.72 -10.79 -16.81
N THR A 28 6.64 -10.11 -17.51
CA THR A 28 7.25 -8.85 -17.06
C THR A 28 6.37 -7.63 -17.33
N LEU A 29 5.71 -7.56 -18.50
CA LEU A 29 4.93 -6.39 -18.91
C LEU A 29 3.42 -6.56 -18.69
N LEU A 30 2.90 -7.79 -18.71
CA LEU A 30 1.47 -8.03 -18.52
C LEU A 30 1.18 -8.44 -17.06
N PHE A 31 1.68 -9.59 -16.64
CA PHE A 31 1.28 -10.17 -15.35
C PHE A 31 1.76 -9.37 -14.14
N GLY A 32 3.02 -8.90 -14.12
CA GLY A 32 3.55 -8.09 -13.01
C GLY A 32 2.72 -6.82 -12.76
N PRO A 33 2.55 -5.93 -13.75
CA PRO A 33 1.77 -4.71 -13.63
C PRO A 33 0.27 -4.91 -13.32
N LEU A 34 -0.35 -5.97 -13.85
CA LEU A 34 -1.78 -6.22 -13.70
C LEU A 34 -2.16 -6.93 -12.40
N LEU A 35 -1.24 -7.68 -11.79
CA LEU A 35 -1.52 -8.48 -10.59
C LEU A 35 -2.10 -7.62 -9.45
N TYR A 36 -1.45 -6.52 -9.13
CA TYR A 36 -1.85 -5.69 -7.99
C TYR A 36 -3.18 -4.94 -8.19
N PRO A 37 -3.43 -4.26 -9.32
CA PRO A 37 -4.75 -3.70 -9.58
C PRO A 37 -5.86 -4.75 -9.53
N LEU A 38 -5.61 -5.96 -10.05
CA LEU A 38 -6.57 -7.05 -10.02
C LEU A 38 -6.84 -7.56 -8.60
N LEU A 39 -5.80 -7.68 -7.76
CA LEU A 39 -5.95 -8.00 -6.34
C LEU A 39 -6.76 -6.94 -5.59
N ILE A 40 -6.50 -5.65 -5.85
CA ILE A 40 -7.23 -4.55 -5.21
C ILE A 40 -8.70 -4.56 -5.63
N LEU A 41 -8.99 -4.80 -6.91
CA LEU A 41 -10.37 -4.97 -7.38
C LEU A 41 -11.07 -6.15 -6.70
N GLY A 42 -10.38 -7.29 -6.58
CA GLY A 42 -10.90 -8.48 -5.90
C GLY A 42 -11.18 -8.24 -4.43
N MET A 43 -10.21 -7.69 -3.70
CA MET A 43 -10.34 -7.34 -2.28
C MET A 43 -11.38 -6.25 -2.04
N GLY A 44 -11.47 -5.26 -2.93
CA GLY A 44 -12.45 -4.18 -2.86
C GLY A 44 -13.88 -4.70 -2.95
N LYS A 45 -14.16 -5.55 -3.95
CA LYS A 45 -15.47 -6.21 -4.08
C LYS A 45 -15.82 -7.07 -2.86
N LEU A 46 -14.84 -7.81 -2.33
CA LEU A 46 -15.04 -8.63 -1.13
C LEU A 46 -15.29 -7.76 0.12
N SER A 47 -14.60 -6.64 0.26
CA SER A 47 -14.79 -5.71 1.37
C SER A 47 -16.12 -4.99 1.29
N GLU A 48 -16.52 -4.52 0.10
CA GLU A 48 -17.81 -3.83 -0.11
C GLU A 48 -18.99 -4.75 0.21
N SER A 49 -18.94 -6.00 -0.27
CA SER A 49 -19.98 -7.00 0.04
C SER A 49 -20.07 -7.30 1.54
N ARG A 50 -18.94 -7.36 2.26
CA ARG A 50 -18.94 -7.51 3.73
C ARG A 50 -19.50 -6.29 4.46
N VAL A 51 -19.06 -5.09 4.10
CA VAL A 51 -19.53 -3.85 4.74
C VAL A 51 -21.03 -3.67 4.51
N ARG A 52 -21.49 -3.90 3.28
CA ARG A 52 -22.90 -3.80 2.92
C ARG A 52 -23.76 -4.80 3.70
N THR A 53 -23.32 -6.05 3.81
CA THR A 53 -24.02 -7.08 4.59
C THR A 53 -24.01 -6.81 6.10
N GLN A 54 -22.98 -6.17 6.65
CA GLN A 54 -22.86 -5.88 8.08
C GLN A 54 -23.52 -4.57 8.53
N ILE A 55 -23.62 -3.56 7.65
CA ILE A 55 -24.20 -2.25 7.97
C ILE A 55 -25.70 -2.19 7.61
N GLU A 56 -26.11 -2.72 6.45
CA GLU A 56 -27.50 -2.61 6.00
C GLU A 56 -28.44 -3.64 6.66
N ARG A 57 -27.89 -4.70 7.27
CA ARG A 57 -28.71 -5.72 7.94
C ARG A 57 -28.92 -5.41 9.43
N PRO A 58 -30.11 -5.74 9.97
CA PRO A 58 -30.33 -5.76 11.41
C PRO A 58 -29.29 -6.67 12.07
N LEU A 59 -28.57 -6.14 13.05
CA LEU A 59 -27.57 -6.87 13.79
C LEU A 59 -28.25 -7.61 14.94
N GLN A 60 -28.13 -8.93 14.94
CA GLN A 60 -28.63 -9.76 16.03
C GLN A 60 -27.60 -9.75 17.16
N ILE A 61 -28.03 -9.33 18.35
CA ILE A 61 -27.18 -9.23 19.54
C ILE A 61 -27.68 -10.24 20.57
N PRO A 62 -26.94 -11.35 20.77
CA PRO A 62 -27.17 -12.25 21.88
C PRO A 62 -27.14 -11.46 23.19
N THR A 63 -28.28 -11.43 23.87
CA THR A 63 -28.50 -10.59 25.05
C THR A 63 -28.88 -11.45 26.24
N ILE A 64 -28.12 -11.34 27.33
CA ILE A 64 -28.44 -11.95 28.62
C ILE A 64 -29.22 -10.93 29.45
N GLY A 65 -30.38 -11.31 29.97
CA GLY A 65 -31.19 -10.45 30.84
C GLY A 65 -31.95 -9.36 30.08
N ALA A 66 -32.40 -9.64 28.86
CA ALA A 66 -33.18 -8.70 28.03
C ALA A 66 -34.46 -8.23 28.75
N GLU A 67 -35.06 -9.11 29.54
CA GLU A 67 -36.22 -8.89 30.40
C GLU A 67 -35.98 -7.85 31.50
N HIS A 68 -34.73 -7.64 31.94
CA HIS A 68 -34.40 -6.66 32.98
C HIS A 68 -34.50 -5.21 32.48
N ALA A 69 -34.46 -4.99 31.16
CA ALA A 69 -34.39 -3.66 30.56
C ALA A 69 -35.21 -3.53 29.26
N PRO A 70 -36.55 -3.71 29.30
CA PRO A 70 -37.39 -3.70 28.09
C PRO A 70 -37.31 -2.40 27.29
N ASN A 71 -37.16 -1.25 27.97
CA ASN A 71 -37.02 0.05 27.32
C ASN A 71 -35.70 0.19 26.54
N LEU A 72 -34.60 -0.31 27.10
CA LEU A 72 -33.29 -0.32 26.42
C LEU A 72 -33.33 -1.24 25.21
N VAL A 73 -33.89 -2.45 25.36
CA VAL A 73 -34.02 -3.42 24.27
C VAL A 73 -34.85 -2.84 23.11
N ARG A 74 -35.97 -2.17 23.40
CA ARG A 74 -36.78 -1.50 22.38
C ARG A 74 -36.03 -0.37 21.67
N PHE A 75 -35.25 0.41 22.42
CA PHE A 75 -34.41 1.47 21.84
C PHE A 75 -33.35 0.89 20.89
N LEU A 76 -32.65 -0.17 21.31
CA LEU A 76 -31.65 -0.86 20.49
C LEU A 76 -32.29 -1.44 19.22
N ALA A 77 -33.47 -2.06 19.32
CA ALA A 77 -34.20 -2.60 18.18
C ALA A 77 -34.57 -1.51 17.15
N ALA A 78 -34.96 -0.32 17.62
CA ALA A 78 -35.24 0.84 16.74
C ALA A 78 -34.00 1.34 15.97
N GLN A 79 -32.78 1.05 16.47
CA GLN A 79 -31.50 1.32 15.80
C GLN A 79 -31.03 0.13 14.94
N GLY A 80 -31.89 -0.88 14.72
CA GLY A 80 -31.56 -2.10 13.99
C GLY A 80 -30.63 -3.06 14.76
N LEU A 81 -30.57 -2.95 16.09
CA LEU A 81 -29.84 -3.84 16.99
C LEU A 81 -30.85 -4.72 17.73
N ASN A 82 -31.15 -5.90 17.17
CA ASN A 82 -32.19 -6.77 17.68
C ASN A 82 -31.62 -7.70 18.75
N ALA A 83 -32.21 -7.71 19.94
CA ALA A 83 -31.83 -8.64 21.00
C ALA A 83 -32.30 -10.06 20.66
N THR A 84 -31.39 -11.03 20.74
CA THR A 84 -31.68 -12.46 20.62
C THR A 84 -31.33 -13.19 21.91
N ALA A 85 -31.91 -14.37 22.10
CA ALA A 85 -31.59 -15.20 23.26
C ALA A 85 -30.10 -15.58 23.23
N ALA A 86 -29.39 -15.30 24.32
CA ALA A 86 -28.00 -15.70 24.45
C ALA A 86 -27.87 -17.24 24.58
N PRO A 87 -26.87 -17.86 23.93
CA PRO A 87 -26.55 -19.27 24.16
C PRO A 87 -26.21 -19.55 25.62
N LYS A 88 -26.42 -20.80 26.05
CA LYS A 88 -26.09 -21.24 27.42
C LYS A 88 -24.60 -21.03 27.75
N ASP A 89 -23.71 -21.28 26.79
CA ASP A 89 -22.29 -20.95 26.90
C ASP A 89 -21.90 -19.84 25.93
N LEU A 90 -22.15 -18.59 26.36
CA LEU A 90 -21.81 -17.40 25.58
C LEU A 90 -20.28 -17.24 25.42
N ALA A 91 -19.49 -17.66 26.41
CA ALA A 91 -18.05 -17.52 26.36
C ALA A 91 -17.45 -18.47 25.31
N GLU A 92 -17.93 -19.72 25.28
CA GLU A 92 -17.56 -20.68 24.26
C GLU A 92 -18.03 -20.24 22.87
N ALA A 93 -19.24 -19.73 22.71
CA ALA A 93 -19.75 -19.26 21.41
C ALA A 93 -18.97 -18.06 20.84
N ILE A 94 -18.44 -17.18 21.70
CA ILE A 94 -17.55 -16.09 21.27
C ILE A 94 -16.16 -16.65 20.92
N ARG A 95 -15.63 -17.62 21.70
CA ARG A 95 -14.35 -18.28 21.40
C ARG A 95 -14.41 -19.13 20.13
N SER A 96 -15.52 -19.80 19.87
CA SER A 96 -15.78 -20.61 18.67
C SER A 96 -16.09 -19.75 17.44
N GLN A 97 -16.19 -18.43 17.61
CA GLN A 97 -16.38 -17.43 16.55
C GLN A 97 -17.76 -17.49 15.91
N GLU A 98 -18.75 -18.06 16.59
CA GLU A 98 -20.15 -18.05 16.16
C GLU A 98 -20.82 -16.70 16.45
N ILE A 99 -20.36 -16.00 17.49
CA ILE A 99 -20.88 -14.69 17.92
C ILE A 99 -19.74 -13.68 17.99
N ASP A 100 -19.89 -12.56 17.28
CA ASP A 100 -18.91 -11.48 17.27
C ASP A 100 -19.00 -10.56 18.50
N VAL A 101 -20.21 -10.29 18.99
CA VAL A 101 -20.47 -9.40 20.14
C VAL A 101 -21.75 -9.82 20.86
N ALA A 102 -21.77 -9.64 22.18
CA ALA A 102 -22.94 -9.88 23.01
C ALA A 102 -23.13 -8.80 24.07
N LEU A 103 -24.36 -8.71 24.59
CA LEU A 103 -24.74 -7.76 25.63
C LEU A 103 -25.18 -8.52 26.89
N ARG A 104 -24.62 -8.17 28.04
CA ARG A 104 -25.12 -8.63 29.34
C ARG A 104 -25.75 -7.48 30.10
N ILE A 105 -26.98 -7.66 30.52
CA ILE A 105 -27.73 -6.69 31.33
C ILE A 105 -27.81 -7.25 32.75
N SER A 106 -27.30 -6.49 33.73
CA SER A 106 -27.29 -6.94 35.12
C SER A 106 -28.72 -7.20 35.63
N PRO A 107 -28.97 -8.24 36.45
CA PRO A 107 -30.26 -8.44 37.13
C PRO A 107 -30.71 -7.24 37.97
N GLU A 108 -29.75 -6.46 38.48
CA GLU A 108 -30.02 -5.27 39.28
C GLU A 108 -30.38 -4.04 38.43
N PHE A 109 -30.40 -4.17 37.09
CA PHE A 109 -30.64 -3.06 36.17
C PHE A 109 -31.93 -2.31 36.51
N GLY A 110 -33.05 -3.02 36.65
CA GLY A 110 -34.35 -2.39 36.93
C GLY A 110 -34.37 -1.59 38.24
N ARG A 111 -33.76 -2.14 39.30
CA ARG A 111 -33.66 -1.47 40.61
C ARG A 111 -32.79 -0.22 40.54
N ASN A 112 -31.56 -0.35 40.03
CA ASN A 112 -30.63 0.77 39.89
C ASN A 112 -31.19 1.84 38.95
N TRP A 113 -31.93 1.43 37.91
CA TRP A 113 -32.61 2.32 36.99
C TRP A 113 -33.68 3.17 37.68
N ALA A 114 -34.55 2.54 38.47
CA ALA A 114 -35.62 3.21 39.21
C ALA A 114 -35.05 4.15 40.29
N ASP A 115 -33.99 3.75 40.97
CA ASP A 115 -33.28 4.55 41.98
C ASP A 115 -32.50 5.74 41.37
N GLY A 116 -32.50 5.89 40.05
CA GLY A 116 -31.74 6.93 39.36
C GLY A 116 -30.22 6.73 39.40
N LYS A 117 -29.75 5.54 39.77
CA LYS A 117 -28.34 5.12 39.76
C LYS A 117 -27.92 4.66 38.36
N PRO A 118 -26.60 4.59 38.06
CA PRO A 118 -26.11 3.94 36.86
C PRO A 118 -26.46 2.44 36.88
N ALA A 119 -27.11 1.96 35.82
CA ALA A 119 -27.46 0.55 35.67
C ALA A 119 -26.40 -0.15 34.81
N LEU A 120 -25.81 -1.23 35.33
CA LEU A 120 -24.69 -1.92 34.69
C LEU A 120 -25.14 -2.70 33.44
N VAL A 121 -24.44 -2.45 32.33
CA VAL A 121 -24.50 -3.23 31.09
C VAL A 121 -23.08 -3.54 30.65
N GLU A 122 -22.83 -4.76 30.18
CA GLU A 122 -21.51 -5.21 29.75
C GLU A 122 -21.55 -5.60 28.27
N VAL A 123 -20.60 -5.09 27.50
CA VAL A 123 -20.39 -5.49 26.10
C VAL A 123 -19.30 -6.55 26.07
N ILE A 124 -19.66 -7.77 25.72
CA ILE A 124 -18.77 -8.92 25.69
C ILE A 124 -18.30 -9.13 24.25
N ARG A 125 -16.98 -9.12 24.05
CA ARG A 125 -16.33 -9.34 22.75
C ARG A 125 -14.95 -9.95 22.92
N ASP A 126 -14.43 -10.54 21.86
CA ASP A 126 -13.01 -10.82 21.70
C ASP A 126 -12.33 -9.64 20.97
N SER A 127 -11.49 -8.89 21.68
CA SER A 127 -10.77 -7.73 21.13
C SER A 127 -9.72 -8.08 20.09
N THR A 128 -9.30 -9.34 19.96
CA THR A 128 -8.34 -9.77 18.94
C THR A 128 -9.00 -9.95 17.56
N ARG A 129 -10.33 -9.87 17.50
CA ARG A 129 -11.13 -10.18 16.32
C ARG A 129 -11.59 -8.92 15.60
N ARG A 130 -11.04 -8.69 14.40
CA ARG A 130 -11.49 -7.59 13.52
C ARG A 130 -12.97 -7.67 13.14
N ALA A 131 -13.53 -8.88 13.04
CA ALA A 131 -14.96 -9.07 12.73
C ALA A 131 -15.88 -8.45 13.80
N ALA A 132 -15.44 -8.41 15.06
CA ALA A 132 -16.19 -7.86 16.18
C ALA A 132 -16.10 -6.32 16.29
N GLU A 133 -15.18 -5.66 15.58
CA GLU A 133 -14.97 -4.21 15.69
C GLU A 133 -16.22 -3.42 15.27
N VAL A 134 -16.77 -3.70 14.08
CA VAL A 134 -17.93 -2.99 13.55
C VAL A 134 -19.20 -3.25 14.38
N PRO A 135 -19.58 -4.51 14.70
CA PRO A 135 -20.70 -4.81 15.60
C PRO A 135 -20.56 -4.13 16.96
N THR A 136 -19.37 -4.17 17.57
CA THR A 136 -19.13 -3.56 18.87
C THR A 136 -19.26 -2.04 18.83
N ALA A 137 -18.68 -1.40 17.82
CA ALA A 137 -18.76 0.06 17.67
C ALA A 137 -20.22 0.53 17.49
N ARG A 138 -21.03 -0.21 16.72
CA ARG A 138 -22.47 0.06 16.56
C ARG A 138 -23.20 -0.05 17.90
N LEU A 139 -22.98 -1.13 18.66
CA LEU A 139 -23.62 -1.33 19.96
C LEU A 139 -23.20 -0.26 20.97
N GLN A 140 -21.91 0.04 21.08
CA GLN A 140 -21.39 1.07 22.00
C GLN A 140 -21.93 2.47 21.66
N SER A 141 -22.01 2.83 20.38
CA SER A 141 -22.58 4.10 19.93
C SER A 141 -24.07 4.23 20.29
N ALA A 142 -24.85 3.17 20.10
CA ALA A 142 -26.25 3.14 20.50
C ALA A 142 -26.43 3.25 22.02
N LEU A 143 -25.62 2.52 22.81
CA LEU A 143 -25.62 2.60 24.27
C LEU A 143 -25.24 4.01 24.76
N ALA A 144 -24.23 4.64 24.16
CA ALA A 144 -23.83 6.00 24.49
C ALA A 144 -24.93 7.02 24.19
N THR A 145 -25.63 6.85 23.05
CA THR A 145 -26.78 7.68 22.68
C THR A 145 -27.92 7.55 23.70
N TYR A 146 -28.27 6.32 24.07
CA TYR A 146 -29.30 6.05 25.09
C TYR A 146 -28.93 6.66 26.45
N ASN A 147 -27.68 6.45 26.89
CA ASN A 147 -27.16 7.01 28.14
C ASN A 147 -27.24 8.54 28.14
N GLY A 148 -26.89 9.19 27.02
CA GLY A 148 -26.97 10.63 26.86
C GLY A 148 -28.41 11.17 26.88
N GLN A 149 -29.37 10.48 26.25
CA GLN A 149 -30.79 10.88 26.25
C GLN A 149 -31.41 10.76 27.64
N VAL A 150 -31.21 9.62 28.32
CA VAL A 150 -31.80 9.40 29.64
C VAL A 150 -31.12 10.25 30.70
N GLY A 151 -29.80 10.46 30.62
CA GLY A 151 -29.09 11.38 31.48
C GLY A 151 -29.68 12.80 31.43
N ALA A 152 -29.95 13.30 30.22
CA ALA A 152 -30.57 14.62 30.03
C ALA A 152 -31.98 14.69 30.66
N LEU A 153 -32.83 13.68 30.42
CA LEU A 153 -34.17 13.61 31.01
C LEU A 153 -34.13 13.57 32.55
N ARG A 154 -33.18 12.83 33.14
CA ARG A 154 -32.98 12.74 34.59
C ARG A 154 -32.51 14.05 35.22
N LEU A 155 -31.76 14.89 34.47
CA LEU A 155 -31.34 16.21 34.93
C LEU A 155 -32.53 17.19 34.86
N MET A 156 -33.25 17.21 33.74
CA MET A 156 -34.43 18.06 33.56
C MET A 156 -35.52 17.77 34.61
N ALA A 157 -35.77 16.49 34.91
CA ALA A 157 -36.72 16.09 35.94
C ALA A 157 -36.36 16.59 37.36
N ARG A 158 -35.10 16.96 37.59
CA ARG A 158 -34.60 17.53 38.85
C ARG A 158 -34.42 19.05 38.79
N GLY A 159 -34.91 19.70 37.73
CA GLY A 159 -34.76 21.15 37.52
C GLY A 159 -33.33 21.58 37.17
N ILE A 160 -32.47 20.63 36.78
CA ILE A 160 -31.10 20.92 36.38
C ILE A 160 -31.05 20.99 34.85
N ASP A 161 -30.48 22.07 34.32
CA ASP A 161 -30.24 22.18 32.89
C ASP A 161 -29.29 21.07 32.42
N ALA A 162 -29.70 20.31 31.41
CA ALA A 162 -28.91 19.21 30.85
C ALA A 162 -27.59 19.69 30.22
N GLN A 163 -27.48 20.97 29.83
CA GLN A 163 -26.25 21.56 29.32
C GLN A 163 -25.12 21.57 30.35
N VAL A 164 -25.42 21.59 31.65
CA VAL A 164 -24.40 21.52 32.71
C VAL A 164 -23.58 20.23 32.63
N ALA A 165 -24.16 19.13 32.13
CA ALA A 165 -23.48 17.85 31.92
C ALA A 165 -22.79 17.74 30.55
N ARG A 166 -22.93 18.73 29.67
CA ARG A 166 -22.31 18.79 28.34
C ARG A 166 -21.66 20.17 28.12
N PRO A 167 -20.58 20.49 28.87
CA PRO A 167 -19.97 21.81 28.82
C PRO A 167 -19.23 22.11 27.51
N LEU A 168 -18.97 21.09 26.67
CA LEU A 168 -18.29 21.23 25.39
C LEU A 168 -19.26 20.94 24.25
N ASP A 169 -19.46 21.92 23.37
CA ASP A 169 -20.07 21.71 22.06
C ASP A 169 -18.95 21.46 21.03
N MET A 170 -18.66 20.19 20.79
CA MET A 170 -17.56 19.79 19.90
C MET A 170 -17.99 19.88 18.43
N ALA A 171 -17.51 20.90 17.73
CA ALA A 171 -17.56 20.99 16.28
C ALA A 171 -16.25 20.48 15.66
N SER A 172 -16.35 19.62 14.64
CA SER A 172 -15.20 19.13 13.87
C SER A 172 -15.19 19.78 12.49
N GLN A 173 -14.13 20.50 12.16
CA GLN A 173 -13.90 21.04 10.82
C GLN A 173 -12.78 20.25 10.13
N ASP A 174 -13.16 19.48 9.10
CA ASP A 174 -12.20 18.70 8.32
C ASP A 174 -11.63 19.56 7.18
N MET A 175 -10.33 19.86 7.27
CA MET A 175 -9.61 20.66 6.28
C MET A 175 -9.09 19.83 5.09
N ALA A 176 -9.26 18.51 5.08
CA ALA A 176 -8.79 17.67 4.00
C ALA A 176 -9.63 17.88 2.73
N SER A 177 -8.94 18.16 1.63
CA SER A 177 -9.59 18.23 0.31
C SER A 177 -10.24 16.89 -0.05
N ALA A 178 -11.27 16.93 -0.90
CA ALA A 178 -11.94 15.72 -1.38
C ALA A 178 -10.95 14.78 -2.08
N GLU A 179 -9.96 15.34 -2.77
CA GLU A 179 -8.89 14.64 -3.46
C GLU A 179 -7.93 13.95 -2.48
N ALA A 180 -7.53 14.63 -1.40
CA ALA A 180 -6.67 14.04 -0.37
C ALA A 180 -7.36 12.87 0.35
N LYS A 181 -8.68 12.99 0.60
CA LYS A 181 -9.48 11.90 1.16
C LYS A 181 -9.59 10.70 0.22
N ARG A 182 -9.72 10.94 -1.10
CA ARG A 182 -9.74 9.87 -2.11
C ARG A 182 -8.41 9.11 -2.13
N GLY A 183 -7.30 9.83 -2.06
CA GLY A 183 -5.95 9.27 -2.05
C GLY A 183 -5.56 8.47 -0.80
N LEU A 184 -6.40 8.40 0.23
CA LEU A 184 -6.01 7.82 1.52
C LEU A 184 -5.68 6.32 1.43
N MET A 185 -6.50 5.53 0.72
CA MET A 185 -6.19 4.11 0.48
C MET A 185 -4.95 3.93 -0.40
N LEU A 186 -4.83 4.76 -1.44
CA LEU A 186 -3.69 4.72 -2.36
C LEU A 186 -2.37 5.07 -1.66
N SER A 187 -2.42 5.95 -0.66
CA SER A 187 -1.25 6.46 0.06
C SER A 187 -0.46 5.38 0.79
N ALA A 188 -1.10 4.28 1.21
CA ALA A 188 -0.42 3.19 1.92
C ALA A 188 0.29 2.21 0.96
N LEU A 189 -0.31 1.92 -0.20
CA LEU A 189 0.12 0.82 -1.07
C LEU A 189 0.89 1.28 -2.30
N LEU A 190 0.44 2.34 -2.98
CA LEU A 190 1.06 2.79 -4.23
C LEU A 190 2.54 3.13 -4.08
N PRO A 191 3.00 3.81 -3.00
CA PRO A 191 4.42 4.14 -2.88
C PRO A 191 5.33 2.92 -2.89
N ILE A 192 4.99 1.89 -2.12
CA ILE A 192 5.78 0.65 -2.04
C ILE A 192 5.76 -0.09 -3.38
N LEU A 193 4.57 -0.22 -3.96
CA LEU A 193 4.38 -0.92 -5.23
C LEU A 193 5.15 -0.25 -6.37
N LEU A 194 4.96 1.05 -6.58
CA LEU A 194 5.62 1.77 -7.67
C LEU A 194 7.14 1.81 -7.46
N THR A 195 7.60 1.94 -6.22
CA THR A 195 9.04 1.90 -5.94
C THR A 195 9.63 0.53 -6.25
N LEU A 196 8.96 -0.56 -5.88
CA LEU A 196 9.38 -1.93 -6.23
C LEU A 196 9.38 -2.17 -7.74
N THR A 197 8.27 -1.84 -8.42
CA THR A 197 8.16 -1.99 -9.87
C THR A 197 9.20 -1.17 -10.61
N SER A 198 9.52 0.04 -10.14
CA SER A 198 10.53 0.89 -10.78
C SER A 198 11.94 0.38 -10.52
N PHE A 199 12.25 0.00 -9.28
CA PHE A 199 13.58 -0.50 -8.91
C PHE A 199 13.92 -1.85 -9.57
N LEU A 200 12.92 -2.72 -9.72
CA LEU A 200 13.10 -4.08 -10.23
C LEU A 200 12.55 -4.27 -11.65
N GLY A 201 11.98 -3.24 -12.28
CA GLY A 201 11.28 -3.37 -13.56
C GLY A 201 12.15 -3.85 -14.72
N GLY A 202 13.45 -3.58 -14.67
CA GLY A 202 14.43 -4.08 -15.64
C GLY A 202 15.19 -5.33 -15.18
N ALA A 203 14.87 -5.89 -14.01
CA ALA A 203 15.71 -6.89 -13.35
C ALA A 203 15.86 -8.18 -14.15
N TYR A 204 14.78 -8.67 -14.77
CA TYR A 204 14.83 -9.86 -15.60
C TYR A 204 15.83 -9.68 -16.75
N LEU A 205 15.71 -8.58 -17.50
CA LEU A 205 16.58 -8.31 -18.64
C LEU A 205 18.03 -8.16 -18.18
N VAL A 206 18.28 -7.44 -17.09
CA VAL A 206 19.64 -7.29 -16.55
C VAL A 206 20.25 -8.64 -16.18
N MET A 207 19.49 -9.52 -15.52
CA MET A 207 19.98 -10.85 -15.14
C MET A 207 20.33 -11.70 -16.36
N ASP A 208 19.42 -11.81 -17.32
CA ASP A 208 19.63 -12.64 -18.52
C ASP A 208 20.78 -12.10 -19.37
N THR A 209 20.81 -10.79 -19.59
CA THR A 209 21.84 -10.15 -20.44
C THR A 209 23.20 -9.96 -19.76
N THR A 210 23.30 -10.18 -18.43
CA THR A 210 24.56 -10.03 -17.69
C THR A 210 25.04 -11.36 -17.13
N ALA A 211 24.30 -11.92 -16.17
CA ALA A 211 24.67 -13.19 -15.55
C ALA A 211 24.38 -14.38 -16.51
N GLY A 212 23.29 -14.33 -17.26
CA GLY A 212 22.95 -15.36 -18.25
C GLY A 212 23.95 -15.42 -19.41
N GLU A 213 24.34 -14.29 -19.98
CA GLU A 213 25.41 -14.25 -21.01
C GLU A 213 26.77 -14.70 -20.45
N ARG A 214 27.05 -14.47 -19.16
CA ARG A 214 28.27 -14.97 -18.50
C ARG A 214 28.25 -16.49 -18.39
N GLU A 215 27.14 -17.04 -17.90
CA GLU A 215 26.95 -18.48 -17.73
C GLU A 215 27.01 -19.23 -19.07
N ARG A 216 26.52 -18.61 -20.15
CA ARG A 216 26.57 -19.15 -21.51
C ARG A 216 27.89 -18.87 -22.25
N GLN A 217 28.89 -18.28 -21.57
CA GLN A 217 30.19 -17.89 -22.13
C GLN A 217 30.09 -16.98 -23.37
N SER A 218 28.97 -16.27 -23.55
CA SER A 218 28.75 -15.38 -24.70
C SER A 218 29.20 -13.94 -24.43
N LEU A 219 29.59 -13.62 -23.19
CA LEU A 219 30.16 -12.31 -22.84
C LEU A 219 31.56 -12.09 -23.42
N GLU A 220 32.40 -13.12 -23.48
CA GLU A 220 33.79 -12.98 -23.93
C GLU A 220 33.87 -12.55 -25.41
N PRO A 221 33.12 -13.17 -26.35
CA PRO A 221 33.07 -12.70 -27.73
C PRO A 221 32.52 -11.27 -27.87
N LEU A 222 31.56 -10.89 -27.03
CA LEU A 222 30.97 -9.54 -27.05
C LEU A 222 31.98 -8.48 -26.60
N LEU A 223 32.80 -8.78 -25.60
CA LEU A 223 33.85 -7.91 -25.08
C LEU A 223 35.10 -7.86 -25.98
N ALA A 224 35.26 -8.84 -26.88
CA ALA A 224 36.28 -8.85 -27.92
C ALA A 224 35.91 -7.99 -29.15
N THR A 225 34.66 -7.52 -29.24
CA THR A 225 34.26 -6.60 -30.31
C THR A 225 34.94 -5.22 -30.15
N PRO A 226 35.20 -4.48 -31.24
CA PRO A 226 35.86 -3.16 -31.20
C PRO A 226 35.02 -2.04 -30.53
N GLY A 227 33.93 -2.37 -29.82
CA GLY A 227 33.10 -1.43 -29.10
C GLY A 227 33.64 -1.13 -27.70
N SER A 228 33.56 0.13 -27.25
CA SER A 228 33.94 0.49 -25.89
C SER A 228 33.04 -0.24 -24.87
N ARG A 229 33.64 -0.85 -23.84
CA ARG A 229 32.90 -1.59 -22.78
C ARG A 229 31.86 -0.72 -22.08
N SER A 230 32.14 0.57 -21.90
CA SER A 230 31.20 1.56 -21.37
C SER A 230 29.93 1.69 -22.22
N ALA A 231 30.05 1.73 -23.55
CA ALA A 231 28.90 1.75 -24.45
C ALA A 231 28.06 0.48 -24.36
N ILE A 232 28.69 -0.69 -24.21
CA ILE A 232 28.00 -1.99 -24.10
C ILE A 232 27.16 -2.01 -22.81
N VAL A 233 27.77 -1.67 -21.67
CA VAL A 233 27.08 -1.63 -20.37
C VAL A 233 25.94 -0.61 -20.38
N SER A 234 26.20 0.60 -20.87
CA SER A 234 25.15 1.63 -20.99
C SER A 234 24.00 1.19 -21.91
N GLY A 235 24.30 0.44 -22.98
CA GLY A 235 23.27 -0.10 -23.88
C GLY A 235 22.37 -1.13 -23.19
N LYS A 236 22.96 -2.02 -22.37
CA LYS A 236 22.23 -2.99 -21.55
C LYS A 236 21.36 -2.31 -20.49
N ILE A 237 21.92 -1.33 -19.77
CA ILE A 237 21.18 -0.54 -18.76
C ILE A 237 20.04 0.24 -19.43
N ALA A 238 20.28 0.87 -20.58
CA ALA A 238 19.25 1.60 -21.32
C ALA A 238 18.09 0.69 -21.77
N ALA A 239 18.40 -0.53 -22.25
CA ALA A 239 17.38 -1.51 -22.59
C ALA A 239 16.54 -1.91 -21.37
N ALA A 240 17.20 -2.16 -20.23
CA ALA A 240 16.52 -2.50 -18.98
C ALA A 240 15.64 -1.36 -18.46
N CYS A 241 16.10 -0.11 -18.58
CA CYS A 241 15.30 1.07 -18.28
C CYS A 241 14.09 1.19 -19.20
N MET A 242 14.22 0.91 -20.50
CA MET A 242 13.06 0.95 -21.39
C MET A 242 11.99 -0.08 -21.00
N VAL A 243 12.40 -1.29 -20.62
CA VAL A 243 11.49 -2.34 -20.14
C VAL A 243 10.84 -1.95 -18.83
N GLY A 244 11.62 -1.47 -17.85
CA GLY A 244 11.09 -1.03 -16.57
C GLY A 244 10.17 0.19 -16.70
N PHE A 245 10.47 1.12 -17.61
CA PHE A 245 9.60 2.25 -17.93
C PHE A 245 8.27 1.79 -18.53
N ALA A 246 8.30 0.86 -19.49
CA ALA A 246 7.10 0.27 -20.06
C ALA A 246 6.26 -0.46 -18.99
N SER A 247 6.90 -1.25 -18.13
CA SER A 247 6.25 -1.95 -17.01
C SER A 247 5.58 -0.98 -16.02
N LEU A 248 6.29 0.09 -15.65
CA LEU A 248 5.77 1.15 -14.79
C LEU A 248 4.60 1.89 -15.42
N LEU A 249 4.70 2.25 -16.70
CA LEU A 249 3.63 2.90 -17.45
C LEU A 249 2.38 2.01 -17.50
N LEU A 250 2.56 0.72 -17.82
CA LEU A 250 1.48 -0.26 -17.83
C LEU A 250 0.85 -0.42 -16.43
N THR A 251 1.65 -0.36 -15.36
CA THR A 251 1.16 -0.40 -13.98
C THR A 251 0.22 0.77 -13.70
N LEU A 252 0.66 2.00 -14.04
CA LEU A 252 -0.17 3.20 -13.85
C LEU A 252 -1.45 3.16 -14.70
N ILE A 253 -1.36 2.70 -15.95
CA ILE A 253 -2.53 2.52 -16.83
C ILE A 253 -3.49 1.48 -16.22
N ALA A 254 -2.96 0.34 -15.76
CA ALA A 254 -3.77 -0.72 -15.15
C ALA A 254 -4.49 -0.23 -13.89
N PHE A 255 -3.83 0.60 -13.07
CA PHE A 255 -4.48 1.28 -11.93
C PHE A 255 -5.62 2.19 -12.37
N LYS A 256 -5.38 3.04 -13.37
CA LYS A 256 -6.41 3.96 -13.90
C LYS A 256 -7.61 3.21 -14.48
N VAL A 257 -7.37 2.17 -15.28
CA VAL A 257 -8.42 1.32 -15.86
C VAL A 257 -9.18 0.59 -14.75
N SER A 258 -8.47 0.04 -13.77
CA SER A 258 -9.09 -0.62 -12.61
C SER A 258 -9.99 0.33 -11.83
N ALA A 259 -9.55 1.58 -11.62
CA ALA A 259 -10.37 2.58 -10.95
C ALA A 259 -11.68 2.90 -11.70
N GLN A 260 -11.67 2.85 -13.03
CA GLN A 260 -12.87 3.08 -13.86
C GLN A 260 -13.85 1.90 -13.83
N ILE A 261 -13.35 0.67 -13.68
CA ILE A 261 -14.16 -0.55 -13.63
C ILE A 261 -14.68 -0.83 -12.21
N ALA A 262 -13.97 -0.37 -11.18
CA ALA A 262 -14.32 -0.59 -9.79
C ALA A 262 -15.67 0.07 -9.44
N PRO A 263 -16.61 -0.68 -8.83
CA PRO A 263 -17.90 -0.12 -8.43
C PRO A 263 -17.79 0.84 -7.24
N GLY A 264 -18.79 1.72 -7.11
CA GLY A 264 -19.07 2.47 -5.90
C GLY A 264 -18.02 3.51 -5.49
N ASN A 265 -17.77 3.59 -4.18
CA ASN A 265 -16.82 4.54 -3.59
C ASN A 265 -15.36 4.15 -3.85
N ILE A 266 -15.10 2.86 -4.09
CA ILE A 266 -13.75 2.33 -4.29
C ILE A 266 -13.18 2.86 -5.61
N GLY A 267 -13.93 2.78 -6.72
CA GLY A 267 -13.46 3.31 -8.00
C GLY A 267 -13.17 4.81 -7.95
N ARG A 268 -13.99 5.58 -7.23
CA ARG A 268 -13.76 7.02 -7.03
C ARG A 268 -12.52 7.33 -6.17
N GLN A 269 -12.18 6.49 -5.20
CA GLN A 269 -10.96 6.64 -4.39
C GLN A 269 -9.69 6.25 -5.15
N LEU A 270 -9.79 5.27 -6.05
CA LEU A 270 -8.68 4.80 -6.88
C LEU A 270 -8.42 5.69 -8.11
N ASN A 271 -9.37 6.56 -8.49
CA ASN A 271 -9.25 7.35 -9.70
C ASN A 271 -8.22 8.47 -9.54
N MET A 272 -7.24 8.49 -10.45
CA MET A 272 -6.11 9.42 -10.42
C MET A 272 -6.08 10.29 -11.68
N ASN A 273 -5.72 11.56 -11.49
CA ASN A 273 -5.53 12.48 -12.59
C ASN A 273 -4.30 12.08 -13.44
N ILE A 274 -4.37 12.31 -14.75
CA ILE A 274 -3.27 12.10 -15.69
C ILE A 274 -2.03 12.88 -15.26
N MET A 275 -2.19 14.12 -14.79
CA MET A 275 -1.07 14.93 -14.31
C MET A 275 -0.36 14.27 -13.12
N ALA A 276 -1.12 13.69 -12.18
CA ALA A 276 -0.56 12.93 -11.07
C ALA A 276 0.21 11.70 -11.58
N MET A 277 -0.33 10.97 -12.57
CA MET A 277 0.38 9.83 -13.18
C MET A 277 1.70 10.24 -13.83
N VAL A 278 1.72 11.37 -14.55
CA VAL A 278 2.95 11.91 -15.15
C VAL A 278 3.96 12.29 -14.07
N GLN A 279 3.53 12.96 -13.00
CA GLN A 279 4.40 13.27 -11.87
C GLN A 279 4.96 11.99 -11.22
N MET A 280 4.14 10.96 -10.99
CA MET A 280 4.62 9.68 -10.46
C MET A 280 5.66 9.03 -11.37
N LEU A 281 5.41 9.04 -12.69
CA LEU A 281 6.36 8.53 -13.68
C LEU A 281 7.70 9.27 -13.58
N LEU A 282 7.67 10.60 -13.51
CA LEU A 282 8.87 11.44 -13.35
C LEU A 282 9.59 11.17 -12.02
N VAL A 283 8.86 11.03 -10.92
CA VAL A 283 9.45 10.65 -9.62
C VAL A 283 10.09 9.28 -9.72
N MET A 284 9.53 8.31 -10.44
CA MET A 284 10.08 6.96 -10.50
C MET A 284 11.26 6.78 -11.48
N LEU A 285 11.47 7.70 -12.44
CA LEU A 285 12.54 7.58 -13.43
C LEU A 285 13.96 7.47 -12.83
N PRO A 286 14.40 8.32 -11.88
CA PRO A 286 15.69 8.16 -11.22
C PRO A 286 15.79 6.82 -10.47
N MET A 287 14.68 6.37 -9.87
CA MET A 287 14.62 5.11 -9.13
C MET A 287 14.88 3.90 -10.03
N LEU A 288 14.34 3.95 -11.24
CA LEU A 288 14.57 2.95 -12.28
C LEU A 288 16.05 2.90 -12.70
N LEU A 289 16.70 4.05 -12.88
CA LEU A 289 18.14 4.12 -13.19
C LEU A 289 19.02 3.59 -12.06
N ILE A 290 18.68 3.94 -10.81
CA ILE A 290 19.37 3.41 -9.61
C ILE A 290 19.25 1.88 -9.58
N GLY A 291 18.04 1.37 -9.76
CA GLY A 291 17.75 -0.07 -9.72
C GLY A 291 18.48 -0.84 -10.80
N THR A 292 18.34 -0.45 -12.06
CA THR A 292 18.99 -1.15 -13.17
C THR A 292 20.51 -1.07 -13.08
N SER A 293 21.09 0.08 -12.69
CA SER A 293 22.54 0.22 -12.54
C SER A 293 23.10 -0.65 -11.40
N LEU A 294 22.43 -0.67 -10.25
CA LEU A 294 22.82 -1.52 -9.12
C LEU A 294 22.68 -3.00 -9.46
N LEU A 295 21.57 -3.39 -10.11
CA LEU A 295 21.35 -4.75 -10.58
C LEU A 295 22.43 -5.18 -11.58
N THR A 296 22.82 -4.31 -12.52
CA THR A 296 23.89 -4.61 -13.47
C THR A 296 25.23 -4.76 -12.76
N PHE A 297 25.52 -3.92 -11.77
CA PHE A 297 26.73 -4.04 -10.95
C PHE A 297 26.80 -5.38 -10.20
N LEU A 298 25.69 -5.81 -9.58
CA LEU A 298 25.62 -7.06 -8.83
C LEU A 298 25.58 -8.28 -9.75
N ALA A 299 24.82 -8.25 -10.84
CA ALA A 299 24.76 -9.33 -11.82
C ALA A 299 26.12 -9.55 -12.50
N ALA A 300 26.90 -8.49 -12.74
CA ALA A 300 28.26 -8.59 -13.24
C ALA A 300 29.24 -9.20 -12.21
N ALA A 301 28.87 -9.26 -10.93
CA ALA A 301 29.65 -9.93 -9.89
C ALA A 301 29.32 -11.42 -9.75
N ALA A 302 28.09 -11.80 -10.08
CA ALA A 302 27.59 -13.16 -9.92
C ALA A 302 28.24 -14.12 -10.92
N LYS A 303 28.56 -15.34 -10.45
CA LYS A 303 29.11 -16.41 -11.28
C LYS A 303 28.03 -17.18 -12.05
N SER A 304 26.78 -17.17 -11.55
CA SER A 304 25.65 -17.88 -12.16
C SER A 304 24.36 -17.07 -12.07
N MET A 305 23.37 -17.43 -12.89
CA MET A 305 22.03 -16.85 -12.83
C MET A 305 21.37 -17.09 -11.45
N LYS A 306 21.63 -18.22 -10.81
CA LYS A 306 21.13 -18.54 -9.45
C LYS A 306 21.72 -17.61 -8.39
N GLU A 307 23.01 -17.31 -8.45
CA GLU A 307 23.66 -16.38 -7.52
C GLU A 307 23.12 -14.95 -7.71
N ALA A 308 22.98 -14.49 -8.96
CA ALA A 308 22.35 -13.21 -9.27
C ALA A 308 20.90 -13.13 -8.73
N GLN A 309 20.14 -14.22 -8.86
CA GLN A 309 18.79 -14.31 -8.32
C GLN A 309 18.75 -14.27 -6.79
N SER A 310 19.72 -14.85 -6.10
CA SER A 310 19.80 -14.79 -4.63
C SER A 310 19.98 -13.37 -4.09
N HIS A 311 20.70 -12.51 -4.83
CA HIS A 311 20.82 -11.09 -4.51
C HIS A 311 19.49 -10.33 -4.67
N MET A 312 18.58 -10.83 -5.51
CA MET A 312 17.27 -10.20 -5.74
C MET A 312 16.44 -10.12 -4.47
N THR A 313 16.47 -11.14 -3.62
CA THR A 313 15.73 -11.17 -2.36
C THR A 313 16.14 -10.00 -1.46
N TRP A 314 17.45 -9.72 -1.35
CA TRP A 314 17.96 -8.59 -0.57
C TRP A 314 17.62 -7.24 -1.21
N LEU A 315 17.67 -7.17 -2.55
CA LEU A 315 17.30 -5.97 -3.28
C LEU A 315 15.80 -5.65 -3.17
N MET A 316 14.93 -6.66 -3.12
CA MET A 316 13.50 -6.48 -2.86
C MET A 316 13.23 -5.88 -1.47
N LEU A 317 14.06 -6.23 -0.46
CA LEU A 317 13.89 -5.72 0.89
C LEU A 317 14.28 -4.24 1.04
N LEU A 318 15.24 -3.75 0.25
CA LEU A 318 15.72 -2.36 0.33
C LEU A 318 14.61 -1.30 0.20
N PRO A 319 13.73 -1.33 -0.83
CA PRO A 319 12.56 -0.45 -0.90
C PRO A 319 11.51 -0.70 0.18
N MET A 320 11.38 -1.94 0.64
CA MET A 320 10.32 -2.34 1.56
C MET A 320 10.54 -1.81 2.98
N LEU A 321 11.77 -1.85 3.49
CA LEU A 321 12.07 -1.45 4.88
C LEU A 321 11.64 0.00 5.17
N PRO A 322 12.01 1.01 4.36
CA PRO A 322 11.57 2.39 4.59
C PRO A 322 10.06 2.55 4.39
N GLY A 323 9.47 1.82 3.44
CA GLY A 323 8.03 1.82 3.21
C GLY A 323 7.24 1.35 4.43
N TYR A 324 7.61 0.20 5.00
CA TYR A 324 6.99 -0.32 6.21
C TYR A 324 7.25 0.56 7.43
N ALA A 325 8.47 1.08 7.57
CA ALA A 325 8.81 2.01 8.65
C ALA A 325 7.91 3.25 8.63
N LEU A 326 7.64 3.83 7.45
CA LEU A 326 6.76 5.00 7.31
C LEU A 326 5.27 4.68 7.51
N ILE A 327 4.84 3.44 7.23
CA ILE A 327 3.49 2.98 7.56
C ILE A 327 3.32 2.84 9.08
N ALA A 328 4.31 2.25 9.75
CA ALA A 328 4.29 2.05 11.20
C ALA A 328 4.48 3.37 11.97
N TYR A 329 5.36 4.23 11.47
CA TYR A 329 5.71 5.51 12.05
C TYR A 329 5.55 6.61 11.00
N PRO A 330 4.34 7.20 10.86
CA PRO A 330 4.11 8.30 9.93
C PRO A 330 4.88 9.54 10.39
N VAL A 331 6.10 9.71 9.86
CA VAL A 331 6.98 10.84 10.19
C VAL A 331 6.58 12.04 9.35
N LYS A 332 6.60 13.23 9.95
CA LYS A 332 6.49 14.49 9.19
C LYS A 332 7.58 14.54 8.13
N SER A 333 7.22 14.97 6.92
CA SER A 333 8.19 15.16 5.85
C SER A 333 9.22 16.22 6.24
N GLN A 334 10.49 15.88 6.09
CA GLN A 334 11.64 16.76 6.32
C GLN A 334 12.53 16.79 5.08
N LEU A 335 13.23 17.91 4.84
CA LEU A 335 13.98 18.12 3.60
C LEU A 335 15.03 17.03 3.31
N TRP A 336 15.72 16.51 4.33
CA TRP A 336 16.74 15.48 4.15
C TRP A 336 16.18 14.16 3.62
N GLN A 337 14.90 13.86 3.86
CA GLN A 337 14.27 12.60 3.42
C GLN A 337 14.19 12.54 1.88
N TYR A 338 14.16 13.69 1.22
CA TYR A 338 14.17 13.78 -0.24
C TYR A 338 15.54 13.49 -0.86
N ALA A 339 16.62 13.49 -0.07
CA ALA A 339 17.95 13.09 -0.53
C ALA A 339 18.21 11.59 -0.39
N VAL A 340 17.41 10.89 0.41
CA VAL A 340 17.61 9.46 0.71
C VAL A 340 16.75 8.61 -0.24
N PRO A 341 17.33 7.67 -1.01
CA PRO A 341 16.57 6.75 -1.85
C PRO A 341 15.53 5.95 -1.05
N PHE A 342 14.48 5.51 -1.73
CA PHE A 342 13.28 4.87 -1.19
C PHE A 342 12.42 5.79 -0.30
N LEU A 343 13.02 6.53 0.65
CA LEU A 343 12.32 7.55 1.44
C LEU A 343 11.83 8.70 0.55
N SER A 344 12.69 9.20 -0.32
CA SER A 344 12.37 10.29 -1.24
C SER A 344 11.24 9.92 -2.19
N GLN A 345 11.28 8.71 -2.77
CA GLN A 345 10.21 8.18 -3.63
C GLN A 345 8.90 8.06 -2.85
N ASN A 346 8.93 7.54 -1.63
CA ASN A 346 7.75 7.43 -0.79
C ASN A 346 7.11 8.80 -0.52
N GLN A 347 7.91 9.75 -0.03
CA GLN A 347 7.42 11.09 0.31
C GLN A 347 6.95 11.90 -0.89
N MET A 348 7.65 11.79 -2.04
CA MET A 348 7.23 12.43 -3.29
C MET A 348 5.92 11.85 -3.79
N LEU A 349 5.76 10.52 -3.80
CA LEU A 349 4.50 9.88 -4.20
C LEU A 349 3.34 10.24 -3.27
N LEU A 350 3.57 10.29 -1.95
CA LEU A 350 2.55 10.73 -0.99
C LEU A 350 2.07 12.16 -1.28
N LYS A 351 2.99 13.09 -1.58
CA LYS A 351 2.63 14.46 -1.99
C LYS A 351 1.77 14.47 -3.25
N VAL A 352 2.13 13.69 -4.26
CA VAL A 352 1.35 13.58 -5.51
C VAL A 352 -0.04 13.00 -5.25
N ILE A 353 -0.14 11.92 -4.45
CA ILE A 353 -1.42 11.26 -4.12
C ILE A 353 -2.35 12.22 -3.37
N ARG A 354 -1.79 12.99 -2.42
CA ARG A 354 -2.53 13.96 -1.61
C ARG A 354 -2.79 15.29 -2.33
N HIS A 355 -2.34 15.42 -3.58
CA HIS A 355 -2.44 16.66 -4.37
C HIS A 355 -1.76 17.86 -3.67
N GLU A 356 -0.70 17.58 -2.92
CA GLU A 356 0.14 18.61 -2.32
C GLU A 356 1.11 19.17 -3.37
N THR A 357 1.41 20.46 -3.29
CA THR A 357 2.42 21.07 -4.15
C THR A 357 3.82 20.62 -3.74
N ILE A 358 4.62 20.24 -4.73
CA ILE A 358 6.03 19.90 -4.56
C ILE A 358 6.84 21.13 -4.94
N THR A 359 7.55 21.70 -3.98
CA THR A 359 8.35 22.91 -4.22
C THR A 359 9.53 22.61 -5.16
N PRO A 360 9.99 23.60 -5.95
CA PRO A 360 11.17 23.43 -6.81
C PRO A 360 12.42 23.01 -6.04
N SER A 361 12.56 23.44 -4.79
CA SER A 361 13.66 23.03 -3.89
C SER A 361 13.65 21.54 -3.59
N VAL A 362 12.48 20.96 -3.34
CA VAL A 362 12.32 19.52 -3.11
C VAL A 362 12.68 18.74 -4.37
N TRP A 363 12.22 19.20 -5.54
CA TRP A 363 12.61 18.61 -6.83
C TRP A 363 14.11 18.65 -7.07
N ALA A 364 14.78 19.77 -6.78
CA ALA A 364 16.21 19.93 -6.96
C ALA A 364 17.02 18.97 -6.06
N ILE A 365 16.69 18.89 -4.77
CA ILE A 365 17.32 17.96 -3.82
C ILE A 365 17.09 16.52 -4.28
N TYR A 366 15.84 16.19 -4.62
CA TYR A 366 15.44 14.86 -5.05
C TYR A 366 16.19 14.38 -6.29
N LEU A 367 16.16 15.17 -7.37
CA LEU A 367 16.80 14.83 -8.63
C LEU A 367 18.32 14.85 -8.49
N GLY A 368 18.88 15.83 -7.78
CA GLY A 368 20.32 15.91 -7.54
C GLY A 368 20.86 14.68 -6.81
N ALA A 369 20.23 14.29 -5.70
CA ALA A 369 20.65 13.12 -4.93
C ALA A 369 20.42 11.80 -5.70
N SER A 370 19.25 11.64 -6.32
CA SER A 370 18.89 10.38 -7.00
C SER A 370 19.68 10.17 -8.30
N LEU A 371 19.84 11.21 -9.12
CA LEU A 371 20.65 11.13 -10.34
C LEU A 371 22.15 11.05 -10.00
N GLY A 372 22.60 11.72 -8.94
CA GLY A 372 23.96 11.58 -8.42
C GLY A 372 24.27 10.14 -8.02
N LEU A 373 23.37 9.51 -7.25
CA LEU A 373 23.50 8.09 -6.89
C LEU A 373 23.45 7.18 -8.12
N ALA A 374 22.53 7.42 -9.05
CA ALA A 374 22.44 6.66 -10.29
C ALA A 374 23.74 6.73 -11.10
N ALA A 375 24.34 7.92 -11.20
CA ALA A 375 25.61 8.12 -11.90
C ALA A 375 26.77 7.38 -11.22
N VAL A 376 26.84 7.41 -9.88
CA VAL A 376 27.84 6.66 -9.10
C VAL A 376 27.70 5.14 -9.32
N LEU A 377 26.48 4.62 -9.26
CA LEU A 377 26.20 3.19 -9.48
C LEU A 377 26.48 2.76 -10.93
N TRP A 378 26.09 3.58 -11.90
CA TRP A 378 26.41 3.36 -13.31
C TRP A 378 27.94 3.34 -13.53
N PHE A 379 28.67 4.30 -12.95
CA PHE A 379 30.12 4.34 -13.04
C PHE A 379 30.76 3.09 -12.40
N ALA A 380 30.25 2.65 -11.24
CA ALA A 380 30.69 1.43 -10.58
C ALA A 380 30.45 0.18 -11.46
N ALA A 381 29.29 0.09 -12.12
CA ALA A 381 28.96 -0.98 -13.06
C ALA A 381 29.92 -0.99 -14.26
N VAL A 382 30.17 0.17 -14.88
CA VAL A 382 31.11 0.30 -16.00
C VAL A 382 32.53 -0.07 -15.58
N ARG A 383 33.01 0.42 -14.44
CA ARG A 383 34.35 0.10 -13.93
C ARG A 383 34.50 -1.39 -13.67
N ARG A 384 33.45 -2.04 -13.17
CA ARG A 384 33.47 -3.49 -12.95
C ARG A 384 33.65 -4.25 -14.26
N TYR A 385 32.96 -3.88 -15.33
CA TYR A 385 33.14 -4.46 -16.69
C TYR A 385 34.54 -4.26 -17.29
N HIS A 386 35.34 -3.33 -16.78
CA HIS A 386 36.74 -3.19 -17.19
C HIS A 386 37.67 -4.20 -16.50
N ASN A 387 37.28 -4.78 -15.37
CA ASN A 387 38.12 -5.77 -14.68
C ASN A 387 38.20 -7.06 -15.50
N GLU A 388 39.42 -7.48 -15.83
CA GLU A 388 39.72 -8.65 -16.67
C GLU A 388 39.23 -9.98 -16.08
N ARG A 389 39.03 -10.04 -14.75
CA ARG A 389 38.44 -11.20 -14.07
C ARG A 389 37.00 -11.49 -14.50
N LEU A 390 36.33 -10.58 -15.20
CA LEU A 390 35.04 -10.88 -15.81
C LEU A 390 35.15 -11.79 -17.04
N ALA A 391 36.27 -11.82 -17.73
CA ALA A 391 36.49 -12.66 -18.92
C ALA A 391 37.12 -14.02 -18.59
N ILE A 392 37.36 -14.32 -17.31
CA ILE A 392 37.92 -15.60 -16.87
C ILE A 392 36.79 -16.32 -16.13
N SER A 393 36.04 -17.16 -16.84
CA SER A 393 35.13 -18.12 -16.20
C SER A 393 35.98 -19.27 -15.64
N SER A 394 36.51 -19.10 -14.43
CA SER A 394 37.11 -20.19 -13.64
C SER A 394 36.15 -20.70 -12.60
#